data_AF-A0AAQ0HIB0-F1
#
_entry.id   AF-A0AAQ0HIB0-F1
#
_cell.length_a   1.000
_cell.length_b   1.000
_cell.length_c   1.000
_cell.angle_alpha   90.00
_cell.angle_beta   90.00
_cell.angle_gamma   90.00
#
_symmetry.space_group_name_H-M   'P 1'
#
loop_
_entity.id
_entity.type
_entity.pdbx_description
1 polymer ?
#
loop_
_entity_poly.entity_id
_entity_poly.type
_entity_poly.pdbx_seq_one_letter_code
_entity_poly.pdbx_strand_id
1 'polypeptide(L)' 'MLIHAEEILKTKQRMTRLYAEHCRRTYEEFEQAMDRDRFMTVEEALEWGLIDRILTEREPGATSEVSG' A
#
# COMPACT_ATOMS: atom_id res chain seq x y z
N MET A 1 28.62 -1.17 11.76
CA MET A 1 27.63 -0.51 10.89
C MET A 1 27.32 -1.29 9.60
N LEU A 2 27.91 -2.47 9.34
CA LEU A 2 27.61 -3.28 8.14
C LEU A 2 26.35 -4.15 8.31
N ILE A 3 26.18 -4.79 9.46
CA ILE A 3 25.01 -5.63 9.78
C ILE A 3 23.70 -4.82 9.69
N HIS A 4 23.72 -3.55 10.12
CA HIS A 4 22.53 -2.70 10.08
C HIS A 4 22.16 -2.31 8.64
N ALA A 5 23.15 -2.08 7.77
CA ALA A 5 22.90 -1.79 6.36
C ALA A 5 22.28 -3.00 5.63
N GLU A 6 22.77 -4.21 5.89
CA GLU A 6 22.21 -5.44 5.32
C GLU A 6 20.77 -5.70 5.78
N GLU A 7 20.48 -5.52 7.08
CA GLU A 7 19.12 -5.69 7.59
C GLU A 7 18.13 -4.64 7.06
N ILE A 8 18.59 -3.40 6.86
CA ILE A 8 17.79 -2.34 6.21
C ILE A 8 17.46 -2.74 4.76
N LEU A 9 18.45 -3.24 4.01
CA LEU A 9 18.23 -3.67 2.62
C LEU A 9 17.28 -4.86 2.53
N LYS A 10 17.45 -5.89 3.38
CA LYS A 10 16.53 -7.04 3.45
C LYS A 10 15.11 -6.58 3.79
N THR A 11 14.98 -5.63 4.71
CA THR A 11 13.66 -5.09 5.09
C THR A 11 13.01 -4.35 3.93
N LYS A 12 13.77 -3.50 3.22
CA LYS A 12 13.29 -2.80 2.01
C LYS A 12 12.79 -3.81 0.97
N GLN A 13 13.62 -4.79 0.61
CA GLN A 13 13.27 -5.82 -0.38
C GLN A 13 12.03 -6.61 0.01
N ARG A 14 11.90 -6.99 1.29
CA ARG A 14 10.72 -7.70 1.79
C ARG A 14 9.46 -6.86 1.65
N MET A 15 9.51 -5.57 1.99
CA MET A 15 8.37 -4.67 1.83
C MET A 15 7.98 -4.51 0.36
N THR A 16 8.95 -4.20 -0.51
CA THR A 16 8.71 -4.04 -1.96
C THR A 16 8.06 -5.29 -2.57
N ARG A 17 8.51 -6.49 -2.16
CA ARG A 17 7.93 -7.75 -2.62
C ARG A 17 6.48 -7.94 -2.20
N LEU A 18 6.16 -7.64 -0.94
CA LEU A 18 4.78 -7.73 -0.44
C LEU A 18 3.85 -6.77 -1.19
N TYR A 19 4.30 -5.54 -1.41
CA TYR A 19 3.54 -4.57 -2.20
C TYR A 19 3.30 -5.05 -3.63
N ALA A 20 4.32 -5.57 -4.31
CA ALA A 20 4.20 -6.12 -5.66
C ALA A 20 3.16 -7.25 -5.74
N GLU A 21 3.17 -8.17 -4.76
CA GLU A 21 2.23 -9.29 -4.68
C GLU A 21 0.78 -8.84 -4.49
N HIS A 22 0.54 -7.89 -3.58
CA HIS A 22 -0.81 -7.43 -3.27
C HIS A 22 -1.39 -6.46 -4.31
N CYS A 23 -0.56 -5.58 -4.87
CA CYS A 23 -0.99 -4.57 -5.84
C CYS A 23 -0.93 -5.07 -7.29
N ARG A 24 -0.62 -6.36 -7.52
CA ARG A 24 -0.54 -7.01 -8.84
C ARG A 24 0.38 -6.28 -9.82
N ARG A 25 1.48 -5.72 -9.30
CA ARG A 25 2.50 -5.00 -10.08
C ARG A 25 3.85 -5.67 -9.93
N THR A 26 4.78 -5.30 -10.79
CA THR A 26 6.13 -5.86 -10.76
C THR A 26 6.96 -5.29 -9.62
N TYR A 27 8.00 -6.03 -9.22
CA TYR A 27 8.94 -5.57 -8.19
C TYR A 27 9.66 -4.30 -8.66
N GLU A 28 10.05 -4.24 -9.93
CA GLU A 28 10.77 -3.11 -10.54
C GLU A 28 9.94 -1.82 -10.51
N GLU A 29 8.63 -1.91 -10.76
CA GLU A 29 7.72 -0.76 -10.64
C GLU A 29 7.67 -0.22 -9.20
N PHE A 30 7.62 -1.10 -8.20
CA PHE A 30 7.65 -0.69 -6.80
C PHE A 30 9.03 -0.18 -6.37
N GLU A 31 10.12 -0.76 -6.88
CA GLU A 31 11.46 -0.30 -6.57
C GLU A 31 11.68 1.14 -7.06
N GLN A 32 11.24 1.46 -8.27
CA GLN A 32 11.29 2.83 -8.80
C GLN A 32 10.33 3.76 -8.07
N ALA A 33 9.11 3.29 -7.78
CA ALA A 33 8.10 4.08 -7.08
C ALA A 33 8.47 4.40 -5.62
N MET A 34 9.22 3.52 -4.95
CA MET A 34 9.65 3.67 -3.55
C MET A 34 11.08 4.22 -3.42
N ASP A 35 11.77 4.50 -4.53
CA ASP A 35 13.08 5.17 -4.48
C ASP A 35 12.96 6.62 -3.98
N ARG A 36 11.79 7.23 -4.20
CA ARG A 36 11.41 8.53 -3.63
C ARG A 36 10.02 8.46 -3.02
N ASP A 37 9.78 9.37 -2.08
CA ASP A 37 8.44 9.56 -1.54
C ASP A 37 7.49 9.95 -2.67
N ARG A 38 6.58 9.05 -3.02
CA ARG A 38 5.57 9.28 -4.03
C ARG A 38 4.20 9.32 -3.39
N PHE A 39 3.69 10.53 -3.24
CA PHE A 39 2.31 10.77 -2.82
C PHE A 39 1.38 10.53 -4.01
N MET A 40 0.21 9.96 -3.73
CA MET A 40 -0.81 9.66 -4.73
C MET A 40 -2.13 10.28 -4.30
N THR A 41 -2.93 10.70 -5.28
CA THR A 41 -4.36 10.94 -5.04
C THR A 41 -5.09 9.63 -4.76
N VAL A 42 -6.34 9.73 -4.32
CA VAL A 42 -7.15 8.55 -4.00
C VAL A 42 -7.43 7.72 -5.26
N GLU A 43 -7.61 8.39 -6.40
CA GLU A 43 -7.81 7.79 -7.72
C GLU A 43 -6.53 7.09 -8.19
N GLU A 44 -5.37 7.74 -8.04
CA GLU A 44 -4.07 7.15 -8.37
C GLU A 44 -3.78 5.93 -7.51
N ALA A 45 -4.13 5.95 -6.22
CA ALA A 45 -3.97 4.80 -5.32
C ALA A 45 -4.87 3.61 -5.71
N LEU A 46 -6.09 3.89 -6.19
CA LEU A 46 -7.01 2.88 -6.71
C LEU A 46 -6.47 2.24 -7.99
N GLU A 47 -6.00 3.05 -8.95
CA GLU A 47 -5.38 2.58 -10.19
C GLU A 47 -4.06 1.84 -9.94
N TRP A 48 -3.32 2.26 -8.91
CA TRP A 48 -2.12 1.57 -8.45
C TRP A 48 -2.40 0.22 -7.79
N GLY A 49 -3.65 -0.06 -7.43
CA GLY A 49 -4.03 -1.28 -6.70
C GLY A 49 -3.61 -1.25 -5.23
N LEU A 50 -3.35 -0.06 -4.68
CA LEU A 50 -3.09 0.12 -3.24
C LEU A 50 -4.36 0.06 -2.41
N ILE A 51 -5.50 0.40 -3.01
CA ILE A 51 -6.83 0.35 -2.39
C ILE A 51 -7.83 -0.25 -3.39
N ASP A 52 -8.89 -0.89 -2.91
CA ASP A 52 -9.89 -1.54 -3.77
C ASP A 52 -11.07 -0.62 -4.14
N ARG A 53 -11.37 0.39 -3.31
CA ARG A 53 -12.56 1.25 -3.47
C ARG A 53 -12.46 2.54 -2.66
N ILE A 54 -13.00 3.61 -3.22
CA ILE A 54 -13.10 4.94 -2.60
C ILE A 54 -14.51 5.09 -2.01
N LEU A 55 -14.61 5.49 -0.74
CA LEU A 55 -15.88 5.74 -0.05
C LEU A 55 -16.10 7.25 0.06
N THR A 56 -17.12 7.80 -0.60
CA THR A 56 -17.44 9.24 -0.57
C THR A 56 -18.54 9.59 0.42
N GLU A 57 -19.43 8.65 0.71
CA GLU A 57 -20.49 8.79 1.72
C GLU A 57 -20.60 7.50 2.53
N ARG A 58 -21.09 7.60 3.77
CA ARG A 58 -21.38 6.42 4.58
C ARG A 58 -22.55 5.69 3.92
N GLU A 59 -22.29 4.48 3.42
CA GLU A 59 -23.33 3.54 2.97
C GLU A 59 -24.49 3.53 3.99
N PRO A 60 -25.73 3.89 3.61
CA PRO A 60 -26.86 3.96 4.54
C PRO A 60 -27.34 2.60 5.09
N GLY A 61 -26.49 1.55 5.05
CA GLY A 61 -26.81 0.19 5.49
C GLY A 61 -26.01 -0.34 6.68
N ALA A 62 -25.03 0.38 7.21
CA ALA A 62 -24.28 -0.05 8.40
C ALA A 62 -24.88 0.53 9.70
N THR A 63 -26.14 0.15 9.96
CA THR A 63 -26.80 0.33 11.27
C THR A 63 -27.10 -1.05 11.85
N SER A 64 -26.17 -1.57 12.64
CA SER A 64 -26.38 -2.61 13.66
C SER A 64 -25.22 -2.39 14.66
N GLU A 65 -25.34 -2.25 15.97
CA GLU A 65 -26.42 -2.37 16.96
C GLU A 65 -26.09 -1.37 18.09
N VAL A 66 -27.06 -0.58 18.54
CA VAL A 66 -27.05 -0.07 19.92
C VAL A 66 -28.29 -0.68 20.58
N SER A 67 -28.08 -1.75 21.34
CA SER A 67 -29.03 -2.20 22.36
C SER A 67 -28.36 -1.95 23.71
N GLY A 68 -28.80 -0.88 24.35
CA GLY A 68 -28.61 -0.54 25.75
C GLY A 68 -29.89 0.12 26.23
#